data_AF-A0A653SRM8-F1
#
_entry.id   AF-A0A653SRM8-F1
#
_cell.length_a   1.000
_cell.length_b   1.000
_cell.length_c   1.000
_cell.angle_alpha   90.00
_cell.angle_beta   90.00
_cell.angle_gamma   90.00
#
_symmetry.space_group_name_H-M   'P 1'
#
loop_
_entity.id
_entity.type
_entity.pdbx_description
1 polymer ?
#
loop_
_entity_poly.entity_id
_entity_poly.type
_entity_poly.pdbx_seq_one_letter_code
_entity_poly.pdbx_strand_id
1 'polypeptide(L)'
;MSEAIRARTLQALRAAAQFDIPPESLARVMAATPDLLSRPERVAEIEGHIRAIRLEGVTIPVHARWATLPALGNMAEAFVESMLVDFGWQPLYDDDSGYSAGHGVDLLMLDPSLSPVVAIEVKSTIQRGRWPRRPPESRAQMTPAWLGRASNEGMREWTFDADDVHSMIVQAHLGRLKWRVCVAGDLDSPLPVASVDQLVDLSWLIERN
;
A
#
# COMPACT_ATOMS: atom_id res chain seq x y z
N MET A 1 -6.79 -0.82 -22.74
CA MET A 1 -6.58 0.27 -21.76
C MET A 1 -5.94 -0.26 -20.48
N SER A 2 -6.61 -1.12 -19.71
CA SER A 2 -6.08 -1.66 -18.44
C SER A 2 -4.68 -2.31 -18.51
N GLU A 3 -4.37 -3.03 -19.59
CA GLU A 3 -3.05 -3.64 -19.77
C GLU A 3 -1.93 -2.62 -20.02
N ALA A 4 -2.24 -1.52 -20.73
CA ALA A 4 -1.28 -0.44 -20.97
C ALA A 4 -0.98 0.33 -19.69
N ILE A 5 -2.02 0.69 -18.91
CA ILE A 5 -1.89 1.30 -17.58
C ILE A 5 -1.00 0.43 -16.71
N ARG A 6 -1.33 -0.86 -16.59
CA ARG A 6 -0.55 -1.82 -15.81
C ARG A 6 0.91 -1.88 -16.26
N ALA A 7 1.18 -1.92 -17.57
CA ALA A 7 2.53 -1.96 -18.09
C ALA A 7 3.33 -0.71 -17.69
N ARG A 8 2.73 0.48 -17.80
CA ARG A 8 3.31 1.75 -17.36
C ARG A 8 3.53 1.79 -15.85
N THR A 9 2.56 1.35 -15.04
CA THR A 9 2.70 1.25 -13.59
C THR A 9 3.88 0.34 -13.21
N LEU A 10 4.00 -0.82 -13.86
CA LEU A 10 5.12 -1.73 -13.61
C LEU A 10 6.46 -1.14 -14.05
N GLN A 11 6.48 -0.37 -15.13
CA GLN A 11 7.68 0.35 -15.58
C GLN A 11 8.07 1.42 -14.55
N ALA A 12 7.13 2.26 -14.11
CA ALA A 12 7.35 3.27 -13.08
C ALA A 12 7.86 2.64 -11.78
N LEU A 13 7.20 1.60 -11.27
CA LEU A 13 7.66 0.88 -10.06
C LEU A 13 9.07 0.29 -10.21
N ARG A 14 9.48 -0.14 -11.41
CA ARG A 14 10.84 -0.64 -11.66
C ARG A 14 11.88 0.47 -11.67
N ALA A 15 11.50 1.66 -12.12
CA ALA A 15 12.36 2.85 -12.17
C ALA A 15 12.39 3.62 -10.83
N ALA A 16 11.42 3.40 -9.95
CA ALA A 16 11.34 4.03 -8.63
C ALA A 16 12.54 3.69 -7.74
N ALA A 17 12.92 4.66 -6.91
CA ALA A 17 13.91 4.44 -5.87
C ALA A 17 13.41 3.42 -4.83
N GLN A 18 14.36 2.77 -4.15
CA GLN A 18 14.06 1.83 -3.07
C GLN A 18 14.42 2.46 -1.75
N PHE A 19 13.41 2.73 -0.95
CA PHE A 19 13.54 3.32 0.37
C PHE A 19 13.64 2.23 1.43
N ASP A 20 14.34 2.53 2.53
CA ASP A 20 14.39 1.65 3.68
C ASP A 20 13.06 1.67 4.45
N ILE A 21 12.70 0.50 4.99
CA ILE A 21 11.68 0.34 6.02
C ILE A 21 12.44 0.29 7.35
N PRO A 22 12.39 1.33 8.19
CA PRO A 22 13.07 1.32 9.47
C PRO A 22 12.53 0.15 10.32
N PRO A 23 13.39 -0.73 10.87
CA PRO A 23 12.96 -1.87 11.69
C PRO A 23 12.03 -1.48 12.84
N GLU A 24 12.26 -0.32 13.44
CA GLU A 24 11.49 0.27 14.52
C GLU A 24 10.08 0.71 14.08
N SER A 25 9.93 1.24 12.87
CA SER A 25 8.61 1.60 12.32
C SER A 25 7.76 0.35 12.11
N LEU A 26 8.36 -0.73 11.58
CA LEU A 26 7.65 -1.99 11.44
C LEU A 26 7.27 -2.59 12.81
N ALA A 27 8.15 -2.49 13.81
CA ALA A 27 7.87 -2.96 15.16
C ALA A 27 6.72 -2.18 15.83
N ARG A 28 6.66 -0.85 15.64
CA ARG A 28 5.54 -0.02 16.12
C ARG A 28 4.21 -0.45 15.51
N VAL A 29 4.17 -0.69 14.19
CA VAL A 29 2.97 -1.18 13.50
C VAL A 29 2.52 -2.55 14.02
N MET A 30 3.47 -3.48 14.22
CA MET A 30 3.16 -4.79 14.79
C MET A 30 2.53 -4.70 16.18
N ALA A 31 3.00 -3.76 17.02
CA ALA A 31 2.44 -3.55 18.35
C ALA A 31 1.05 -2.88 18.31
N ALA A 32 0.74 -2.13 17.25
CA ALA A 32 -0.45 -1.31 17.16
C ALA A 32 -1.67 -2.00 16.50
N THR A 33 -1.54 -3.15 15.84
CA THR A 33 -2.60 -3.74 14.99
C THR A 33 -3.70 -4.47 15.81
N PRO A 34 -4.93 -3.93 15.98
CA PRO A 34 -5.92 -4.46 16.91
C PRO A 34 -6.64 -5.72 16.44
N ASP A 35 -6.62 -6.03 15.14
CA ASP A 35 -7.17 -7.29 14.62
C ASP A 35 -6.27 -8.50 14.95
N LEU A 36 -4.98 -8.25 15.20
CA LEU A 36 -4.09 -9.19 15.87
C LEU A 36 -4.39 -9.20 17.38
N LEU A 37 -4.63 -8.04 18.01
CA LEU A 37 -4.97 -7.95 19.44
C LEU A 37 -6.34 -8.58 19.80
N SER A 38 -7.26 -8.75 18.85
CA SER A 38 -8.55 -9.42 19.05
C SER A 38 -8.45 -10.96 19.00
N ARG A 39 -7.31 -11.50 18.56
CA ARG A 39 -6.97 -12.94 18.51
C ARG A 39 -5.54 -13.19 19.00
N PRO A 40 -5.24 -12.92 20.28
CA PRO A 40 -3.88 -12.94 20.84
C PRO A 40 -3.15 -14.27 20.63
N GLU A 41 -3.87 -15.39 20.58
CA GLU A 41 -3.33 -16.73 20.28
C GLU A 41 -2.78 -16.87 18.86
N ARG A 42 -3.28 -16.09 17.90
CA ARG A 42 -2.80 -16.07 16.51
C ARG A 42 -1.63 -15.13 16.29
N VAL A 43 -1.46 -14.12 17.15
CA VAL A 43 -0.39 -13.14 17.04
C VAL A 43 0.96 -13.81 17.16
N ALA A 44 1.17 -14.62 18.20
CA ALA A 44 2.44 -15.31 18.41
C ALA A 44 2.79 -16.27 17.26
N GLU A 45 1.79 -16.93 16.66
CA GLU A 45 1.98 -17.82 15.51
C GLU A 45 2.33 -17.03 14.23
N ILE A 46 1.60 -15.96 13.93
CA ILE A 46 1.83 -15.09 12.77
C ILE A 46 3.18 -14.36 12.92
N GLU A 47 3.47 -13.80 14.09
CA GLU A 47 4.76 -13.20 14.42
C GLU A 47 5.90 -14.22 14.32
N GLY A 48 5.67 -15.45 14.80
CA GLY A 48 6.60 -16.56 14.66
C GLY A 48 6.91 -16.87 13.20
N HIS A 49 5.90 -16.96 12.35
CA HIS A 49 6.08 -17.13 10.91
C HIS A 49 6.85 -15.95 10.30
N ILE A 50 6.44 -14.71 10.57
CA ILE A 50 7.08 -13.50 10.05
C ILE A 50 8.56 -13.43 10.46
N ARG A 51 8.86 -13.71 11.73
CA ARG A 51 10.23 -13.76 12.25
C ARG A 51 11.03 -14.88 11.60
N ALA A 52 10.49 -16.10 11.52
CA ALA A 52 11.16 -17.23 10.86
C ALA A 52 11.44 -16.95 9.38
N ILE A 53 10.55 -16.25 8.67
CA ILE A 53 10.82 -15.86 7.28
C ILE A 53 11.90 -14.77 7.20
N ARG A 54 11.81 -13.75 8.06
CA ARG A 54 12.73 -12.60 8.07
C ARG A 54 14.14 -13.02 8.46
N LEU A 55 14.28 -13.82 9.51
CA LEU A 55 15.56 -14.22 10.09
C LEU A 55 16.12 -15.48 9.43
N GLU A 56 15.28 -16.49 9.20
CA GLU A 56 15.74 -17.84 8.83
C GLU A 56 15.41 -18.20 7.36
N GLY A 57 14.51 -17.44 6.71
CA GLY A 57 14.13 -17.67 5.32
C GLY A 57 13.20 -18.84 5.09
N VAL A 58 12.60 -19.34 6.16
CA VAL A 58 11.65 -20.45 6.11
C VAL A 58 10.40 -20.01 5.36
N THR A 59 9.89 -20.81 4.43
CA THR A 59 8.62 -20.51 3.75
C THR A 59 7.42 -20.72 4.67
N ILE A 60 6.39 -19.87 4.55
CA ILE A 60 5.12 -20.06 5.27
C ILE A 60 4.54 -21.45 4.89
N PRO A 61 4.30 -22.32 5.88
CA PRO A 61 3.61 -23.59 5.66
C PRO A 61 2.26 -23.37 4.98
N VAL A 62 1.88 -24.24 4.05
CA VAL A 62 0.64 -24.07 3.24
C VAL A 62 -0.59 -23.84 4.13
N HIS A 63 -0.70 -24.58 5.23
CA HIS A 63 -1.82 -24.49 6.18
C HIS A 63 -1.87 -23.17 6.96
N ALA A 64 -0.78 -22.40 7.02
CA ALA A 64 -0.70 -21.13 7.74
C ALA A 64 -0.84 -19.90 6.82
N ARG A 65 -0.80 -20.10 5.49
CA ARG A 65 -0.81 -19.00 4.50
C ARG A 65 -2.07 -18.14 4.57
N TRP A 66 -3.22 -18.75 4.75
CA TRP A 66 -4.51 -18.05 4.76
C TRP A 66 -4.64 -17.06 5.93
N ALA A 67 -3.96 -17.32 7.05
CA ALA A 67 -3.94 -16.42 8.21
C ALA A 67 -2.77 -15.42 8.13
N THR A 68 -1.62 -15.86 7.61
CA THR A 68 -0.40 -15.04 7.60
C THR A 68 -0.39 -14.00 6.48
N LEU A 69 -0.96 -14.29 5.31
CA LEU A 69 -0.94 -13.36 4.16
C LEU A 69 -1.78 -12.09 4.39
N PRO A 70 -3.01 -12.15 4.94
CA PRO A 70 -3.76 -10.94 5.28
C PRO A 70 -3.04 -10.08 6.31
N ALA A 71 -2.47 -10.68 7.37
CA ALA A 71 -1.72 -9.95 8.37
C ALA A 71 -0.51 -9.19 7.78
N LEU A 72 0.18 -9.79 6.80
CA LEU A 72 1.26 -9.11 6.07
C LEU A 72 0.78 -7.97 5.17
N GLY A 73 -0.46 -8.04 4.68
CA GLY A 73 -1.13 -6.95 3.96
C GLY A 73 -1.36 -5.77 4.91
N ASN A 74 -2.13 -6.01 5.97
CA ASN A 74 -2.47 -5.01 6.98
C ASN A 74 -1.21 -4.37 7.61
N MET A 75 -0.17 -5.14 7.90
CA MET A 75 1.10 -4.60 8.40
C MET A 75 1.79 -3.67 7.40
N ALA A 76 1.72 -3.98 6.11
CA ALA A 76 2.31 -3.11 5.09
C ALA A 76 1.47 -1.84 4.90
N GLU A 77 0.15 -1.95 4.94
CA GLU A 77 -0.78 -0.82 4.86
C GLU A 77 -0.55 0.15 6.02
N ALA A 78 -0.59 -0.33 7.26
CA ALA A 78 -0.34 0.48 8.44
C ALA A 78 1.08 1.09 8.48
N PHE A 79 2.09 0.37 7.94
CA PHE A 79 3.42 0.96 7.75
C PHE A 79 3.40 2.12 6.76
N VAL A 80 2.76 1.94 5.60
CA VAL A 80 2.67 2.98 4.57
C VAL A 80 1.92 4.18 5.11
N GLU A 81 0.77 3.97 5.74
CA GLU A 81 -0.01 5.03 6.36
C GLU A 81 0.83 5.82 7.38
N SER A 82 1.47 5.14 8.34
CA SER A 82 2.30 5.79 9.35
C SER A 82 3.44 6.61 8.73
N MET A 83 4.09 6.09 7.68
CA MET A 83 5.16 6.83 7.00
C MET A 83 4.64 8.06 6.25
N LEU A 84 3.48 7.94 5.59
CA LEU A 84 2.88 9.07 4.87
C LEU A 84 2.39 10.13 5.86
N VAL A 85 1.82 9.74 7.00
CA VAL A 85 1.48 10.66 8.09
C VAL A 85 2.74 11.39 8.61
N ASP A 86 3.85 10.69 8.79
CA ASP A 86 5.13 11.31 9.16
C ASP A 86 5.63 12.31 8.08
N PHE A 87 5.18 12.16 6.82
CA PHE A 87 5.44 13.10 5.72
C PHE A 87 4.39 14.20 5.57
N GLY A 88 3.42 14.28 6.49
CA GLY A 88 2.38 15.32 6.50
C GLY A 88 1.10 14.97 5.74
N TRP A 89 0.94 13.72 5.28
CA TRP A 89 -0.31 13.26 4.67
C TRP A 89 -1.40 13.08 5.72
N GLN A 90 -2.66 13.23 5.30
CA GLN A 90 -3.79 13.09 6.20
C GLN A 90 -4.75 11.99 5.71
N PRO A 91 -4.99 10.93 6.51
CA PRO A 91 -5.95 9.90 6.14
C PRO A 91 -7.39 10.45 6.10
N LEU A 92 -8.18 9.92 5.18
CA LEU A 92 -9.61 10.20 5.04
C LEU A 92 -10.41 8.97 5.52
N TYR A 93 -10.52 8.79 6.83
CA TYR A 93 -11.38 7.78 7.46
C TYR A 93 -12.35 8.45 8.45
N ASP A 94 -13.60 7.98 8.48
CA ASP A 94 -14.61 8.35 9.50
C ASP A 94 -14.85 7.20 10.50
N ASP A 95 -14.04 6.12 10.46
CA ASP A 95 -14.26 4.98 11.33
C ASP A 95 -13.63 5.20 12.72
N ASP A 96 -14.45 5.14 13.77
CA ASP A 96 -14.01 5.18 15.17
C ASP A 96 -13.03 4.03 15.53
N SER A 97 -12.89 3.03 14.65
CA SER A 97 -11.95 1.91 14.79
C SER A 97 -10.55 2.18 14.24
N GLY A 98 -10.36 3.19 13.38
CA GLY A 98 -9.07 3.60 12.83
C GLY A 98 -8.47 2.66 11.76
N TYR A 99 -9.29 1.92 11.00
CA TYR A 99 -8.79 1.02 9.94
C TYR A 99 -9.70 0.98 8.71
N SER A 100 -9.07 0.94 7.53
CA SER A 100 -9.71 0.58 6.26
C SER A 100 -10.11 -0.90 6.27
N ALA A 101 -11.24 -1.24 6.89
CA ALA A 101 -11.81 -2.59 6.86
C ALA A 101 -12.73 -2.84 5.65
N GLY A 102 -12.83 -1.86 4.74
CA GLY A 102 -13.77 -1.87 3.63
C GLY A 102 -13.26 -2.54 2.36
N HIS A 103 -14.18 -2.95 1.50
CA HIS A 103 -13.83 -3.37 0.13
C HIS A 103 -13.43 -2.14 -0.70
N GLY A 104 -12.26 -2.12 -1.34
CA GLY A 104 -11.87 -0.96 -2.15
C GLY A 104 -10.36 -0.76 -2.27
N VAL A 105 -9.97 0.52 -2.33
CA VAL A 105 -8.59 0.97 -2.17
C VAL A 105 -8.09 0.67 -0.76
N ASP A 106 -6.80 0.41 -0.61
CA ASP A 106 -6.24 0.07 0.71
C ASP A 106 -6.21 1.32 1.61
N LEU A 107 -5.76 2.48 1.08
CA LEU A 107 -5.82 3.77 1.78
C LEU A 107 -6.41 4.88 0.90
N LEU A 108 -7.01 5.89 1.54
CA LEU A 108 -7.45 7.13 0.92
C LEU A 108 -6.92 8.29 1.77
N MET A 109 -6.12 9.18 1.18
CA MET A 109 -5.42 10.22 1.93
C MET A 109 -5.38 11.54 1.17
N LEU A 110 -5.42 12.65 1.89
CA LEU A 110 -4.97 13.94 1.39
C LEU A 110 -3.44 13.99 1.38
N ASP A 111 -2.88 14.59 0.33
CA ASP A 111 -1.45 14.86 0.27
C ASP A 111 -1.02 15.94 1.29
N PRO A 112 0.29 16.22 1.44
CA PRO A 112 0.78 17.21 2.40
C PRO A 112 0.32 18.65 2.15
N SER A 113 -0.14 18.97 0.93
CA SER A 113 -0.75 20.27 0.62
C SER A 113 -2.23 20.35 1.03
N LEU A 114 -2.79 19.22 1.47
CA LEU A 114 -4.19 19.03 1.84
C LEU A 114 -5.16 19.34 0.69
N SER A 115 -4.72 19.12 -0.55
CA SER A 115 -5.51 19.45 -1.74
C SER A 115 -5.90 18.20 -2.55
N PRO A 116 -5.00 17.53 -3.29
CA PRO A 116 -5.37 16.31 -3.98
C PRO A 116 -5.65 15.18 -2.99
N VAL A 117 -6.73 14.47 -3.26
CA VAL A 117 -7.00 13.17 -2.65
C VAL A 117 -6.26 12.10 -3.45
N VAL A 118 -5.66 11.15 -2.76
CA VAL A 118 -4.87 10.08 -3.35
C VAL A 118 -5.42 8.73 -2.91
N ALA A 119 -5.84 7.95 -3.88
CA ALA A 119 -6.19 6.54 -3.72
C ALA A 119 -4.92 5.68 -3.73
N ILE A 120 -4.70 4.92 -2.67
CA ILE A 120 -3.45 4.17 -2.46
C ILE A 120 -3.73 2.67 -2.44
N GLU A 121 -2.99 1.93 -3.27
CA GLU A 121 -2.93 0.47 -3.18
C GLU A 121 -1.55 0.04 -2.70
N VAL A 122 -1.54 -0.75 -1.63
CA VAL A 122 -0.36 -1.35 -1.03
C VAL A 122 -0.28 -2.83 -1.41
N LYS A 123 0.92 -3.26 -1.81
CA LYS A 123 1.20 -4.68 -2.06
C LYS A 123 2.47 -5.08 -1.34
N SER A 124 2.38 -6.14 -0.54
CA SER A 124 3.49 -6.59 0.29
C SER A 124 4.02 -7.97 -0.11
N THR A 125 5.28 -8.22 0.22
CA THR A 125 5.86 -9.56 0.16
C THR A 125 7.02 -9.72 1.14
N ILE A 126 7.22 -10.96 1.56
CA ILE A 126 8.38 -11.42 2.33
C ILE A 126 9.25 -12.38 1.52
N GLN A 127 8.81 -12.77 0.33
CA GLN A 127 9.50 -13.78 -0.48
C GLN A 127 10.81 -13.23 -1.02
N ARG A 128 11.90 -13.93 -0.73
CA ARG A 128 13.24 -13.53 -1.16
C ARG A 128 13.31 -13.49 -2.69
N GLY A 129 13.77 -12.36 -3.23
CA GLY A 129 14.16 -12.22 -4.64
C GLY A 129 13.08 -11.73 -5.61
N ARG A 130 11.86 -11.42 -5.14
CA ARG A 130 10.83 -10.81 -6.01
C ARG A 130 10.05 -9.72 -5.30
N TRP A 131 9.77 -8.66 -6.04
CA TRP A 131 8.74 -7.69 -5.67
C TRP A 131 7.34 -8.34 -5.77
N PRO A 132 6.35 -7.85 -5.00
CA PRO A 132 5.00 -8.37 -5.09
C PRO A 132 4.47 -8.19 -6.52
N ARG A 133 3.70 -9.17 -6.98
CA ARG A 133 3.06 -9.13 -8.29
C ARG A 133 1.56 -9.16 -8.07
N ARG A 134 0.83 -8.35 -8.83
CA ARG A 134 -0.62 -8.46 -8.90
C ARG A 134 -0.99 -9.76 -9.60
N PRO A 135 -1.85 -10.59 -9.00
CA PRO A 135 -2.37 -11.77 -9.68
C PRO A 135 -3.27 -11.36 -10.86
N PRO A 136 -3.52 -12.26 -11.84
CA PRO A 136 -4.29 -11.94 -13.04
C PRO A 136 -5.65 -11.27 -12.79
N GLU A 137 -6.38 -11.75 -11.80
CA GLU A 137 -7.69 -11.27 -11.37
C GLU A 137 -7.68 -9.84 -10.82
N SER A 138 -6.52 -9.35 -10.35
CA SER A 138 -6.36 -8.02 -9.77
C SER A 138 -5.68 -7.03 -10.73
N ARG A 139 -5.46 -7.43 -11.99
CA ARG A 139 -4.82 -6.58 -13.02
C ARG A 139 -5.58 -5.31 -13.34
N ALA A 140 -6.89 -5.27 -13.12
CA ALA A 140 -7.72 -4.10 -13.33
C ALA A 140 -7.78 -3.16 -12.12
N GLN A 141 -7.22 -3.54 -10.96
CA GLN A 141 -7.20 -2.66 -9.79
C GLN A 141 -6.53 -1.33 -10.12
N MET A 142 -7.00 -0.25 -9.51
CA MET A 142 -6.50 1.12 -9.74
C MET A 142 -6.61 1.62 -11.18
N THR A 143 -7.48 1.02 -11.99
CA THR A 143 -7.93 1.63 -13.26
C THR A 143 -9.18 2.48 -13.01
N PRO A 144 -9.50 3.46 -13.87
CA PRO A 144 -10.69 4.29 -13.68
C PRO A 144 -11.98 3.48 -13.48
N ALA A 145 -12.18 2.46 -14.32
CA ALA A 145 -13.33 1.56 -14.25
C ALA A 145 -13.37 0.68 -12.99
N TRP A 146 -12.25 0.48 -12.31
CA TRP A 146 -12.20 -0.23 -11.03
C TRP A 146 -12.44 0.72 -9.85
N LEU A 147 -11.86 1.93 -9.90
CA LEU A 147 -12.04 2.94 -8.86
C LEU A 147 -13.51 3.33 -8.72
N GLY A 148 -14.22 3.55 -9.84
CA GLY A 148 -15.65 3.89 -9.87
C GLY A 148 -16.61 2.71 -9.64
N ARG A 149 -16.15 1.55 -9.15
CA ARG A 149 -17.06 0.46 -8.79
C ARG A 149 -17.80 0.80 -7.50
N ALA A 150 -19.10 0.50 -7.45
CA ALA A 150 -19.91 0.67 -6.25
C ALA A 150 -19.40 -0.11 -5.02
N SER A 151 -18.59 -1.16 -5.25
CA SER A 151 -17.94 -1.94 -4.20
C SER A 151 -16.65 -1.32 -3.65
N ASN A 152 -16.27 -0.12 -4.08
CA ASN A 152 -15.13 0.62 -3.53
C ASN A 152 -15.65 1.59 -2.47
N GLU A 153 -15.73 1.10 -1.24
CA GLU A 153 -16.41 1.77 -0.13
C GLU A 153 -15.78 3.12 0.19
N GLY A 154 -14.44 3.20 0.25
CA GLY A 154 -13.74 4.46 0.50
C GLY A 154 -14.01 5.53 -0.56
N MET A 155 -14.01 5.17 -1.85
CA MET A 155 -14.39 6.12 -2.92
C MET A 155 -15.87 6.52 -2.82
N ARG A 156 -16.76 5.55 -2.58
CA ARG A 156 -18.21 5.77 -2.52
C ARG A 156 -18.64 6.64 -1.34
N GLU A 157 -18.05 6.42 -0.17
CA GLU A 157 -18.35 7.16 1.06
C GLU A 157 -18.13 8.67 0.87
N TRP A 158 -17.01 9.02 0.25
CA TRP A 158 -16.63 10.39 -0.04
C TRP A 158 -17.17 10.91 -1.38
N THR A 159 -17.96 10.09 -2.09
CA THR A 159 -18.54 10.43 -3.41
C THR A 159 -17.46 10.81 -4.44
N PHE A 160 -16.30 10.17 -4.38
CA PHE A 160 -15.24 10.34 -5.38
C PHE A 160 -15.40 9.37 -6.54
N ASP A 161 -15.13 9.88 -7.73
CA ASP A 161 -14.90 9.10 -8.94
C ASP A 161 -13.40 9.07 -9.29
N ALA A 162 -13.06 8.36 -10.37
CA ALA A 162 -11.68 8.18 -10.80
C ALA A 162 -10.96 9.49 -11.15
N ASP A 163 -11.71 10.51 -11.59
CA ASP A 163 -11.18 11.81 -12.01
C ASP A 163 -10.92 12.75 -10.81
N ASP A 164 -11.43 12.40 -9.61
CA ASP A 164 -11.29 13.21 -8.40
C ASP A 164 -10.02 12.86 -7.60
N VAL A 165 -9.30 11.80 -7.97
CA VAL A 165 -8.19 11.27 -7.19
C VAL A 165 -6.92 11.09 -8.02
N HIS A 166 -5.79 11.37 -7.40
CA HIS A 166 -4.52 10.80 -7.83
C HIS A 166 -4.46 9.33 -7.41
N SER A 167 -3.55 8.56 -8.02
CA SER A 167 -3.28 7.19 -7.58
C SER A 167 -1.85 7.02 -7.09
N MET A 168 -1.69 6.20 -6.05
CA MET A 168 -0.39 5.73 -5.57
C MET A 168 -0.38 4.22 -5.51
N ILE A 169 0.66 3.60 -6.06
CA ILE A 169 0.91 2.17 -5.87
C ILE A 169 2.19 2.01 -5.06
N VAL A 170 2.06 1.32 -3.92
CA VAL A 170 3.18 1.00 -3.05
C VAL A 170 3.50 -0.48 -3.13
N GLN A 171 4.79 -0.78 -3.28
CA GLN A 171 5.30 -2.14 -3.12
C GLN A 171 6.21 -2.19 -1.90
N ALA A 172 5.82 -2.96 -0.89
CA ALA A 172 6.61 -3.22 0.30
C ALA A 172 7.23 -4.62 0.23
N HIS A 173 8.55 -4.70 0.34
CA HIS A 173 9.29 -5.94 0.51
C HIS A 173 9.74 -6.05 1.96
N LEU A 174 8.84 -6.52 2.82
CA LEU A 174 9.04 -6.67 4.27
C LEU A 174 10.24 -7.57 4.61
N GLY A 175 10.49 -8.60 3.80
CA GLY A 175 11.65 -9.48 3.99
C GLY A 175 13.01 -8.83 3.69
N ARG A 176 13.04 -7.74 2.91
CA ARG A 176 14.24 -6.96 2.58
C ARG A 176 14.28 -5.61 3.30
N LEU A 177 13.20 -5.26 4.00
CA LEU A 177 12.98 -3.94 4.60
C LEU A 177 13.14 -2.82 3.58
N LYS A 178 12.57 -3.03 2.39
CA LYS A 178 12.57 -2.04 1.32
C LYS A 178 11.15 -1.78 0.85
N TRP A 179 10.88 -0.56 0.44
CA TRP A 179 9.64 -0.21 -0.26
C TRP A 179 9.93 0.72 -1.44
N ARG A 180 8.98 0.80 -2.36
CA ARG A 180 9.06 1.67 -3.54
C ARG A 180 7.67 2.09 -3.98
N VAL A 181 7.60 3.22 -4.65
CA VAL A 181 6.33 3.91 -4.92
C VAL A 181 6.31 4.43 -6.35
N CYS A 182 5.15 4.38 -6.97
CA CYS A 182 4.82 5.24 -8.10
C CYS A 182 3.53 6.01 -7.80
N VAL A 183 3.44 7.23 -8.32
CA VAL A 183 2.27 8.10 -8.18
C VAL A 183 1.82 8.54 -9.58
N ALA A 184 0.53 8.72 -9.78
CA ALA A 184 -0.05 9.19 -11.02
C ALA A 184 -1.08 10.27 -10.72
N GLY A 185 -0.85 11.49 -11.22
CA GLY A 185 -1.87 12.55 -11.20
C GLY A 185 -2.97 12.28 -12.23
N ASP A 186 -2.55 11.82 -13.41
CA ASP A 186 -3.41 11.15 -14.40
C ASP A 186 -3.18 9.63 -14.28
N LEU A 187 -4.25 8.86 -14.10
CA LEU A 187 -4.21 7.40 -13.88
C LEU A 187 -3.51 6.63 -15.01
N ASP A 188 -3.47 7.18 -16.23
CA ASP A 188 -2.80 6.57 -17.38
C ASP A 188 -1.27 6.83 -17.40
N SER A 189 -0.78 7.71 -16.53
CA SER A 189 0.57 8.30 -16.58
C SER A 189 1.32 8.16 -15.25
N PRO A 190 1.53 6.93 -14.73
CA PRO A 190 2.25 6.72 -13.46
C PRO A 190 3.73 7.09 -13.59
N LEU A 191 4.23 7.84 -12.61
CA LEU A 191 5.60 8.30 -12.51
C LEU A 191 6.33 7.66 -11.31
N PRO A 192 7.61 7.29 -11.46
CA PRO A 192 8.40 6.75 -10.37
C PRO A 192 8.68 7.81 -9.31
N VAL A 193 8.55 7.45 -8.04
CA VAL A 193 9.08 8.25 -6.94
C VAL A 193 10.58 7.96 -6.83
N ALA A 194 11.40 8.99 -6.99
CA ALA A 194 12.86 8.92 -7.02
C ALA A 194 13.52 9.36 -5.70
N SER A 195 12.80 10.10 -4.85
CA SER A 195 13.29 10.56 -3.54
C SER A 195 12.15 10.66 -2.53
N VAL A 196 12.48 10.74 -1.24
CA VAL A 196 11.47 10.97 -0.18
C VAL A 196 10.87 12.37 -0.28
N ASP A 197 11.64 13.37 -0.72
CA ASP A 197 11.15 14.75 -0.89
C ASP A 197 9.94 14.82 -1.83
N GLN A 198 9.90 13.94 -2.84
CA GLN A 198 8.76 13.80 -3.75
C GLN A 198 7.51 13.18 -3.13
N LEU A 199 7.59 12.63 -1.91
CA LEU A 199 6.42 12.21 -1.12
C LEU A 199 6.00 13.31 -0.15
N VAL A 200 6.88 14.25 0.18
CA VAL A 200 6.58 15.41 1.05
C VAL A 200 5.95 16.55 0.25
N ASP A 201 6.22 16.61 -1.05
CA ASP A 201 5.61 17.56 -1.98
C ASP A 201 5.31 16.86 -3.31
N LEU A 202 4.04 16.86 -3.74
CA LEU A 202 3.60 16.27 -5.01
C LEU A 202 3.58 17.26 -6.18
N SER A 203 4.00 18.51 -5.99
CA SER A 203 4.02 19.56 -7.03
C SER A 203 4.75 19.13 -8.31
N TRP A 204 5.77 18.27 -8.19
CA TRP A 204 6.52 17.69 -9.31
C TRP A 204 5.67 16.86 -10.28
N LEU A 205 4.47 16.39 -9.87
CA LEU A 205 3.53 15.71 -10.76
C LEU A 205 2.94 16.67 -11.81
N ILE A 206 2.76 17.94 -11.45
CA ILE A 206 2.18 18.97 -12.33
C ILE A 206 3.22 19.42 -13.36
N GLU A 207 4.50 19.45 -12.99
CA GLU A 207 5.59 19.89 -13.87
C GLU A 207 5.93 18.91 -15.00
N ARG A 208 5.35 17.69 -14.97
CA ARG A 208 5.64 16.60 -15.91
C ARG A 208 4.45 16.13 -16.74
N ASN A 209 3.28 16.73 -16.54
CA ASN A 209 2.10 16.59 -17.40
C ASN A 209 2.06 17.72 -18.43
#